data_AF-A0A1V6AG99-F1
#
_entry.id   AF-A0A1V6AG99-F1
#
_cell.length_a   1.000
_cell.length_b   1.000
_cell.length_c   1.000
_cell.angle_alpha   90.00
_cell.angle_beta   90.00
_cell.angle_gamma   90.00
#
_symmetry.space_group_name_H-M   'P 1'
#
loop_
_entity.id
_entity.type
_entity.pdbx_description
1 polymer ?
#
loop_
_entity_poly.entity_id
_entity_poly.type
_entity_poly.pdbx_seq_one_letter_code
_entity_poly.pdbx_strand_id
1 'polypeptide(L)'
;MAKTDFKDLKLFYSNSMMNLKEGDYEEAIKGFLYLINHGIEPNKSVLGIITAYSCLTRYSLALKVYDKNKQYFVENSEYRNMFIEIMTSLLMKETSLLKKNARGYFTGILMAKRMKLVHEAYLMDKNNLLTKILICYWYAVLGKRPHDTEQMMKDFLHNEFLDDEFRWKLLEKLSITDKELMEDISIAGLFKRIPRYLDHSYINLLLFSSLSSNALISSREKIEVQRMNGIELSDDVMWNYIDLSVENNDIDDLSVNFAKRLFAKGWMDPAIGKVFRYAKDNLNIYNVNNEMKALDLFGI
;
A
#
# COMPACT_ATOMS: atom_id res chain seq x y z
N MET A 1 -29.09 37.98 -0.40
CA MET A 1 -28.21 36.80 -0.23
C MET A 1 -28.91 35.61 -0.87
N ALA A 2 -28.39 35.11 -1.99
CA ALA A 2 -28.92 33.89 -2.59
C ALA A 2 -28.67 32.72 -1.64
N LYS A 3 -29.71 31.92 -1.36
CA LYS A 3 -29.58 30.67 -0.60
C LYS A 3 -28.78 29.70 -1.47
N THR A 4 -27.51 29.50 -1.16
CA THR A 4 -26.69 28.46 -1.80
C THR A 4 -27.31 27.11 -1.46
N ASP A 5 -27.76 26.36 -2.46
CA ASP A 5 -28.46 25.10 -2.23
C ASP A 5 -27.48 24.01 -1.77
N PHE A 6 -27.93 23.08 -0.92
CA PHE A 6 -27.06 22.03 -0.36
C PHE A 6 -26.46 21.13 -1.46
N LYS A 7 -27.15 21.03 -2.60
CA LYS A 7 -26.69 20.32 -3.80
C LYS A 7 -25.49 21.02 -4.44
N ASP A 8 -25.50 22.35 -4.51
CA ASP A 8 -24.38 23.14 -5.05
C ASP A 8 -23.15 23.00 -4.15
N LEU A 9 -23.36 22.91 -2.85
CA LEU A 9 -22.28 22.78 -1.86
C LEU A 9 -21.57 21.42 -1.89
N LYS A 10 -22.30 20.31 -2.13
CA LYS A 10 -21.69 19.00 -2.39
C LYS A 10 -20.90 18.97 -3.71
N LEU A 11 -21.35 19.72 -4.71
CA LEU A 11 -20.63 19.91 -5.95
C LEU A 11 -19.31 20.68 -5.70
N PHE A 12 -19.32 21.72 -4.86
CA PHE A 12 -18.11 22.46 -4.48
C PHE A 12 -17.04 21.58 -3.81
N TYR A 13 -17.43 20.70 -2.88
CA TYR A 13 -16.49 19.75 -2.27
C TYR A 13 -15.91 18.78 -3.31
N SER A 14 -16.77 18.23 -4.16
CA SER A 14 -16.35 17.33 -5.25
C SER A 14 -15.36 18.01 -6.20
N ASN A 15 -15.63 19.24 -6.60
CA ASN A 15 -14.74 20.03 -7.48
C ASN A 15 -13.40 20.34 -6.80
N SER A 16 -13.42 20.69 -5.51
CA SER A 16 -12.18 20.95 -4.75
C SER A 16 -11.30 19.69 -4.64
N MET A 17 -11.93 18.53 -4.42
CA MET A 17 -11.25 17.23 -4.44
C MET A 17 -10.75 16.84 -5.82
N MET A 18 -11.45 17.19 -6.89
CA MET A 18 -11.01 16.96 -8.27
C MET A 18 -9.76 17.76 -8.57
N ASN A 19 -9.78 19.08 -8.30
CA ASN A 19 -8.61 19.96 -8.42
C ASN A 19 -7.42 19.42 -7.60
N LEU A 20 -7.66 18.95 -6.37
CA LEU A 20 -6.61 18.35 -5.53
C LEU A 20 -5.97 17.12 -6.18
N LYS A 21 -6.78 16.25 -6.81
CA LYS A 21 -6.30 15.01 -7.45
C LYS A 21 -5.61 15.26 -8.79
N GLU A 22 -5.98 16.32 -9.49
CA GLU A 22 -5.43 16.74 -10.78
C GLU A 22 -4.14 17.57 -10.65
N GLY A 23 -3.84 18.04 -9.43
CA GLY A 23 -2.63 18.81 -9.14
C GLY A 23 -2.85 20.34 -9.16
N ASP A 24 -4.09 20.79 -9.34
CA ASP A 24 -4.49 22.20 -9.28
C ASP A 24 -4.64 22.67 -7.82
N TYR A 25 -3.54 22.56 -7.07
CA TYR A 25 -3.51 22.74 -5.63
C TYR A 25 -3.98 24.12 -5.15
N GLU A 26 -3.71 25.18 -5.92
CA GLU A 26 -4.15 26.53 -5.56
C GLU A 26 -5.67 26.69 -5.64
N GLU A 27 -6.30 26.14 -6.67
CA GLU A 27 -7.76 26.15 -6.80
C GLU A 27 -8.40 25.22 -5.78
N ALA A 28 -7.79 24.06 -5.51
CA ALA A 28 -8.22 23.18 -4.42
C ALA A 28 -8.21 23.91 -3.06
N ILE A 29 -7.15 24.64 -2.74
CA ILE A 29 -7.05 25.43 -1.49
C ILE A 29 -8.16 26.47 -1.41
N LYS A 30 -8.42 27.23 -2.48
CA LYS A 30 -9.50 28.23 -2.52
C LYS A 30 -10.87 27.57 -2.26
N GLY A 31 -11.13 26.43 -2.92
CA GLY A 31 -12.36 25.67 -2.76
C GLY A 31 -12.56 25.15 -1.34
N PHE A 32 -11.53 24.55 -0.73
CA PHE A 32 -11.62 24.06 0.64
C PHE A 32 -11.75 25.20 1.67
N LEU A 33 -11.06 26.33 1.48
CA LEU A 33 -11.23 27.50 2.35
C LEU A 33 -12.66 28.04 2.27
N TYR A 34 -13.24 28.09 1.06
CA TYR A 34 -14.63 28.46 0.88
C TYR A 34 -15.57 27.53 1.66
N LEU A 35 -15.37 26.21 1.56
CA LEU A 35 -16.19 25.21 2.26
C LEU A 35 -16.09 25.34 3.79
N ILE A 36 -14.88 25.54 4.32
CA ILE A 36 -14.66 25.77 5.77
C ILE A 36 -15.40 27.02 6.24
N ASN A 37 -15.29 28.13 5.50
CA ASN A 37 -15.93 29.40 5.87
C ASN A 37 -17.48 29.31 5.86
N HIS A 38 -18.05 28.32 5.17
CA HIS A 38 -19.49 28.07 5.12
C HIS A 38 -19.92 26.87 5.97
N GLY A 39 -19.00 26.27 6.75
CA GLY A 39 -19.31 25.19 7.70
C GLY A 39 -19.61 23.83 7.05
N ILE A 40 -19.15 23.59 5.82
CA ILE A 40 -19.48 22.37 5.06
C ILE A 40 -18.29 21.43 5.09
N GLU A 41 -18.49 20.24 5.66
CA GLU A 41 -17.45 19.20 5.75
C GLU A 41 -16.08 19.78 6.19
N PRO A 42 -16.03 20.61 7.26
CA PRO A 42 -14.85 21.41 7.59
C PRO A 42 -13.63 20.51 7.84
N ASN A 43 -13.83 19.34 8.46
CA ASN A 43 -12.76 18.39 8.76
C ASN A 43 -12.12 17.81 7.49
N LYS A 44 -12.95 17.40 6.52
CA LYS A 44 -12.45 16.90 5.23
C LYS A 44 -11.80 18.00 4.40
N SER A 45 -12.32 19.22 4.50
CA SER A 45 -11.73 20.39 3.83
C SER A 45 -10.38 20.76 4.42
N VAL A 46 -10.22 20.67 5.75
CA VAL A 46 -8.92 20.85 6.44
C VAL A 46 -7.90 19.82 5.96
N LEU A 47 -8.30 18.56 5.83
CA LEU A 47 -7.47 17.49 5.25
C LEU A 47 -6.97 17.91 3.86
N GLY A 48 -7.89 18.29 2.97
CA GLY A 48 -7.55 18.73 1.60
C GLY A 48 -6.57 19.90 1.55
N ILE A 49 -6.72 20.89 2.44
CA ILE A 49 -5.79 22.04 2.57
C ILE A 49 -4.40 21.59 3.01
N ILE A 50 -4.32 20.75 4.05
CA ILE A 50 -3.03 20.25 4.55
C ILE A 50 -2.31 19.48 3.45
N THR A 51 -3.04 18.65 2.70
CA THR A 51 -2.48 17.89 1.58
C THR A 51 -2.00 18.81 0.45
N ALA A 52 -2.82 19.76 0.01
CA ALA A 52 -2.44 20.69 -1.05
C ALA A 52 -1.20 21.52 -0.68
N TYR A 53 -1.12 22.05 0.55
CA TYR A 53 0.07 22.74 1.00
C TYR A 53 1.30 21.83 1.07
N SER A 54 1.12 20.57 1.46
CA SER A 54 2.20 19.58 1.52
C SER A 54 2.74 19.24 0.13
N CYS A 55 1.85 18.99 -0.84
CA CYS A 55 2.20 18.78 -2.24
C CYS A 55 2.95 19.97 -2.85
N LEU A 56 2.51 21.20 -2.54
CA LEU A 56 3.22 22.43 -2.93
C LEU A 56 4.52 22.69 -2.16
N THR A 57 4.95 21.78 -1.27
CA THR A 57 6.11 21.93 -0.37
C THR A 57 6.04 23.13 0.57
N ARG A 58 4.83 23.63 0.87
CA ARG A 58 4.54 24.73 1.79
C ARG A 58 4.36 24.23 3.22
N TYR A 59 5.34 23.49 3.73
CA TYR A 59 5.24 22.74 4.99
C TYR A 59 4.93 23.59 6.22
N SER A 60 5.39 24.85 6.29
CA SER A 60 5.05 25.73 7.40
C SER A 60 3.55 26.04 7.48
N LEU A 61 2.89 26.20 6.34
CA LEU A 61 1.44 26.40 6.28
C LEU A 61 0.69 25.11 6.60
N ALA A 62 1.15 23.97 6.06
CA ALA A 62 0.57 22.66 6.37
C ALA A 62 0.62 22.36 7.88
N LEU A 63 1.78 22.56 8.52
CA LEU A 63 1.96 22.37 9.97
C LEU A 63 1.05 23.30 10.77
N LYS A 64 0.99 24.59 10.42
CA LYS A 64 0.11 25.55 11.10
C LYS A 64 -1.36 25.18 11.03
N VAL A 65 -1.82 24.64 9.89
CA VAL A 65 -3.20 24.18 9.73
C VAL A 65 -3.43 22.88 10.51
N TYR A 66 -2.48 21.94 10.46
CA TYR A 66 -2.55 20.68 11.20
C TYR A 66 -2.61 20.92 12.71
N ASP A 67 -1.72 21.73 13.28
CA ASP A 67 -1.65 21.97 14.72
C ASP A 67 -2.94 22.56 15.29
N LYS A 68 -3.59 23.45 14.53
CA LYS A 68 -4.90 24.03 14.88
C LYS A 68 -6.05 23.03 14.89
N ASN A 69 -5.90 21.92 14.17
CA ASN A 69 -6.97 20.96 13.91
C ASN A 69 -6.56 19.52 14.30
N LYS A 70 -5.49 19.38 15.11
CA LYS A 70 -4.84 18.09 15.37
C LYS A 70 -5.78 17.06 15.99
N GLN A 71 -6.73 17.51 16.82
CA GLN A 71 -7.69 16.63 17.49
C GLN A 71 -8.50 15.79 16.50
N TYR A 72 -8.82 16.33 15.33
CA TYR A 72 -9.57 15.60 14.30
C TYR A 72 -8.81 14.38 13.77
N PHE A 73 -7.48 14.45 13.74
CA PHE A 73 -6.63 13.35 13.26
C PHE A 73 -6.19 12.40 14.36
N VAL A 74 -6.28 12.82 15.63
CA VAL A 74 -5.88 12.00 16.78
C VAL A 74 -7.07 11.19 17.31
N GLU A 75 -8.21 11.84 17.52
CA GLU A 75 -9.37 11.26 18.21
C GLU A 75 -10.27 10.44 17.28
N ASN A 76 -10.27 10.75 15.97
CA ASN A 76 -11.11 10.07 15.00
C ASN A 76 -10.27 9.19 14.04
N SER A 77 -10.41 7.87 14.18
CA SER A 77 -9.67 6.90 13.37
C SER A 77 -10.02 6.98 11.88
N GLU A 78 -11.27 7.23 11.51
CA GLU A 78 -11.69 7.33 10.10
C GLU A 78 -10.97 8.48 9.39
N TYR A 79 -10.95 9.68 9.99
CA TYR A 79 -10.23 10.82 9.43
C TYR A 79 -8.72 10.63 9.43
N ARG A 80 -8.18 9.99 10.48
CA ARG A 80 -6.76 9.64 10.53
C ARG A 80 -6.36 8.74 9.36
N ASN A 81 -7.14 7.69 9.13
CA ASN A 81 -6.89 6.69 8.11
C ASN A 81 -7.01 7.31 6.71
N MET A 82 -8.08 8.08 6.47
CA MET A 82 -8.29 8.84 5.24
C MET A 82 -7.15 9.84 4.97
N PHE A 83 -6.65 10.50 6.01
CA PHE A 83 -5.54 11.44 5.89
C PHE A 83 -4.25 10.74 5.45
N ILE A 84 -3.92 9.59 6.05
CA ILE A 84 -2.74 8.79 5.66
C ILE A 84 -2.85 8.37 4.19
N GLU A 85 -3.99 7.79 3.80
CA GLU A 85 -4.19 7.29 2.45
C GLU A 85 -4.09 8.41 1.39
N ILE A 86 -4.83 9.51 1.59
CA ILE A 86 -4.83 10.63 0.64
C ILE A 86 -3.47 11.32 0.57
N MET A 87 -2.84 11.60 1.71
CA MET A 87 -1.54 12.27 1.76
C MET A 87 -0.47 11.45 1.07
N THR A 88 -0.35 10.17 1.42
CA THR A 88 0.71 9.31 0.88
C THR A 88 0.55 9.11 -0.62
N SER A 89 -0.68 8.88 -1.09
CA SER A 89 -0.96 8.75 -2.53
C SER A 89 -0.65 10.03 -3.33
N LEU A 90 -1.09 11.20 -2.85
CA LEU A 90 -0.88 12.46 -3.59
C LEU A 90 0.57 12.96 -3.51
N LEU A 91 1.26 12.79 -2.38
CA LEU A 91 2.68 13.10 -2.29
C LEU A 91 3.50 12.26 -3.28
N MET A 92 3.11 11.00 -3.50
CA MET A 92 3.78 10.15 -4.48
C MET A 92 3.65 10.64 -5.93
N LYS A 93 2.51 11.22 -6.29
CA LYS A 93 2.36 11.88 -7.60
C LYS A 93 3.31 13.08 -7.77
N GLU A 94 3.62 13.78 -6.68
CA GLU A 94 4.41 15.02 -6.69
C GLU A 94 5.92 14.85 -6.47
N THR A 95 6.45 13.64 -6.63
CA THR A 95 7.89 13.37 -6.42
C THR A 95 8.81 14.23 -7.30
N SER A 96 8.35 14.61 -8.50
CA SER A 96 9.11 15.42 -9.45
C SER A 96 9.36 16.84 -8.93
N LEU A 97 8.34 17.46 -8.32
CA LEU A 97 8.42 18.78 -7.71
C LEU A 97 9.39 18.76 -6.52
N LEU A 98 9.31 17.74 -5.67
CA LEU A 98 10.23 17.57 -4.56
C LEU A 98 11.68 17.44 -5.04
N LYS A 99 11.94 16.58 -6.03
CA LYS A 99 13.27 16.40 -6.63
C LYS A 99 13.79 17.69 -7.27
N LYS A 100 12.94 18.43 -7.98
CA LYS A 100 13.29 19.74 -8.57
C LYS A 100 13.71 20.74 -7.49
N ASN A 101 12.93 20.83 -6.41
CA ASN A 101 13.23 21.73 -5.29
C ASN A 101 14.50 21.33 -4.54
N ALA A 102 14.90 20.06 -4.55
CA ALA A 102 16.11 19.57 -3.88
C ALA A 102 17.39 19.63 -4.73
N ARG A 103 17.32 19.82 -6.06
CA ARG A 103 18.49 19.74 -6.97
C ARG A 103 19.35 21.01 -7.02
N GLY A 104 18.74 22.19 -6.97
CA GLY A 104 19.48 23.47 -7.06
C GLY A 104 20.16 23.83 -5.74
N TYR A 105 21.25 24.59 -5.78
CA TYR A 105 21.95 25.03 -4.55
C TYR A 105 21.03 25.84 -3.62
N PHE A 106 20.48 26.95 -4.14
CA PHE A 106 19.57 27.81 -3.38
C PHE A 106 18.25 27.12 -3.03
N THR A 107 17.63 26.43 -3.98
CA THR A 107 16.37 25.72 -3.75
C THR A 107 16.56 24.56 -2.76
N GLY A 108 17.69 23.87 -2.81
CA GLY A 108 18.07 22.81 -1.89
C GLY A 108 18.26 23.33 -0.46
N ILE A 109 18.91 24.48 -0.27
CA ILE A 109 19.02 25.14 1.05
C ILE A 109 17.64 25.50 1.59
N LEU A 110 16.78 26.12 0.77
CA LEU A 110 15.42 26.47 1.16
C LEU A 110 14.62 25.23 1.55
N MET A 111 14.76 24.15 0.79
CA MET A 111 14.08 22.89 1.06
C MET A 111 14.60 22.21 2.33
N ALA A 112 15.91 22.22 2.57
CA ALA A 112 16.50 21.73 3.82
C ALA A 112 15.99 22.53 5.02
N LYS A 113 15.86 23.85 4.91
CA LYS A 113 15.26 24.70 5.96
C LYS A 113 13.80 24.32 6.24
N ARG A 114 13.01 24.07 5.20
CA ARG A 114 11.62 23.60 5.36
C ARG A 114 11.55 22.24 6.05
N MET A 115 12.44 21.31 5.67
CA MET A 115 12.49 19.99 6.31
C MET A 115 12.99 20.06 7.74
N LYS A 116 13.88 21.00 8.07
CA LYS A 116 14.30 21.27 9.45
C LYS A 116 13.10 21.63 10.34
N LEU A 117 12.19 22.48 9.85
CA LEU A 117 10.96 22.83 10.57
C LEU A 117 10.07 21.61 10.84
N VAL A 118 9.91 20.73 9.84
CA VAL A 118 9.15 19.49 10.00
C VAL A 118 9.80 18.58 11.03
N HIS A 119 11.13 18.47 11.01
CA HIS A 119 11.86 17.66 11.98
C HIS A 119 11.77 18.23 13.40
N GLU A 120 11.93 19.56 13.58
CA GLU A 120 11.74 20.23 14.87
C GLU A 120 10.33 20.01 15.42
N ALA A 121 9.31 20.09 14.58
CA ALA A 121 7.93 19.80 14.97
C ALA A 121 7.74 18.33 15.41
N TYR A 122 8.37 17.37 14.72
CA TYR A 122 8.38 15.96 15.14
C TYR A 122 9.09 15.76 16.49
N LEU A 123 10.19 16.49 16.74
CA LEU A 123 10.89 16.40 18.03
C LEU A 123 10.03 16.94 19.18
N MET A 124 9.22 17.97 18.92
CA MET A 124 8.29 18.53 19.92
C MET A 124 7.07 17.63 20.17
N ASP A 125 6.56 16.98 19.14
CA ASP A 125 5.42 16.04 19.22
C ASP A 125 5.67 14.80 18.36
N LYS A 126 6.14 13.74 19.00
CA LYS A 126 6.44 12.45 18.35
C LYS A 126 5.19 11.75 17.83
N ASN A 127 3.99 12.19 18.20
CA ASN A 127 2.72 11.66 17.69
C ASN A 127 2.16 12.46 16.52
N ASN A 128 2.83 13.55 16.10
CA ASN A 128 2.38 14.38 14.99
C ASN A 128 2.43 13.59 13.66
N LEU A 129 1.26 13.16 13.20
CA LEU A 129 1.13 12.29 12.03
C LEU A 129 1.59 12.95 10.73
N LEU A 130 1.32 14.26 10.56
CA LEU A 130 1.77 15.00 9.39
C LEU A 130 3.30 14.99 9.30
N THR A 131 3.99 15.22 10.41
CA THR A 131 5.46 15.21 10.41
C THR A 131 6.03 13.84 10.08
N LYS A 132 5.44 12.75 10.61
CA LYS A 132 5.83 11.37 10.26
C LYS A 132 5.71 11.11 8.76
N ILE A 133 4.55 11.44 8.17
CA ILE A 133 4.30 11.29 6.72
C ILE A 133 5.33 12.08 5.92
N LEU A 134 5.56 13.36 6.25
CA LEU A 134 6.49 14.22 5.51
C LEU A 134 7.95 13.76 5.63
N ILE A 135 8.38 13.28 6.79
CA ILE A 135 9.72 12.70 6.99
C ILE A 135 9.88 11.43 6.15
N CYS A 136 8.90 10.52 6.22
CA CYS A 136 8.91 9.29 5.43
C CYS A 136 8.94 9.59 3.92
N TYR A 137 8.11 10.54 3.47
CA TYR A 137 8.07 10.99 2.07
C TYR A 137 9.42 11.52 1.62
N TRP A 138 10.02 12.41 2.42
CA TRP A 138 11.32 12.98 2.13
C TRP A 138 12.39 11.91 1.98
N TYR A 139 12.41 10.93 2.89
CA TYR A 139 13.35 9.81 2.83
C TYR A 139 13.11 8.89 1.62
N ALA A 140 11.86 8.50 1.37
CA ALA A 140 11.47 7.66 0.24
C ALA A 140 11.90 8.27 -1.12
N VAL A 141 11.79 9.60 -1.27
CA VAL A 141 12.08 10.28 -2.54
C VAL A 141 13.54 10.69 -2.71
N LEU A 142 14.18 11.18 -1.65
CA LEU A 142 15.51 11.78 -1.72
C LEU A 142 16.61 10.94 -1.06
N GLY A 143 16.26 9.89 -0.31
CA GLY A 143 17.20 9.03 0.42
C GLY A 143 17.89 9.72 1.60
N LYS A 144 17.46 10.93 1.97
CA LYS A 144 18.01 11.69 3.09
C LYS A 144 17.10 11.52 4.30
N ARG A 145 17.63 11.10 5.45
CA ARG A 145 16.85 10.98 6.70
C ARG A 145 17.41 11.87 7.81
N PRO A 146 16.57 12.49 8.65
CA PRO A 146 17.00 13.07 9.91
C PRO A 146 17.51 11.99 10.89
N HIS A 147 18.38 12.37 11.82
CA HIS A 147 18.82 11.49 12.91
C HIS A 147 17.62 11.02 13.76
N ASP A 148 17.69 9.81 14.33
CA ASP A 148 16.63 9.22 15.20
C ASP A 148 15.23 9.08 14.60
N THR A 149 15.12 8.97 13.27
CA THR A 149 13.83 8.76 12.60
C THR A 149 13.64 7.35 12.06
N GLU A 150 14.68 6.51 12.06
CA GLU A 150 14.64 5.19 11.44
C GLU A 150 13.58 4.27 12.05
N GLN A 151 13.55 4.12 13.37
CA GLN A 151 12.56 3.26 14.02
C GLN A 151 11.14 3.75 13.72
N MET A 152 10.90 5.07 13.77
CA MET A 152 9.59 5.65 13.44
C MET A 152 9.18 5.32 11.99
N MET A 153 10.12 5.33 11.04
CA MET A 153 9.83 4.98 9.65
C MET A 153 9.53 3.47 9.49
N LYS A 154 10.23 2.60 10.22
CA LYS A 154 9.95 1.15 10.26
C LYS A 154 8.57 0.87 10.87
N ASP A 155 8.24 1.51 11.98
CA ASP A 155 6.91 1.40 12.58
C ASP A 155 5.82 1.90 11.63
N PHE A 156 6.11 2.96 10.86
CA PHE A 156 5.16 3.53 9.92
C PHE A 156 4.85 2.60 8.73
N LEU A 157 5.80 1.75 8.28
CA LEU A 157 5.56 0.75 7.22
C LEU A 157 4.40 -0.20 7.54
N HIS A 158 4.19 -0.50 8.82
CA HIS A 158 3.14 -1.40 9.31
C HIS A 158 1.75 -0.76 9.31
N ASN A 159 1.61 0.50 8.89
CA ASN A 159 0.32 1.15 8.78
C ASN A 159 -0.44 0.66 7.54
N GLU A 160 -1.61 0.06 7.74
CA GLU A 160 -2.44 -0.53 6.67
C GLU A 160 -2.98 0.51 5.66
N PHE A 161 -3.08 1.79 6.06
CA PHE A 161 -3.64 2.86 5.22
C PHE A 161 -2.61 3.56 4.35
N LEU A 162 -1.34 3.15 4.36
CA LEU A 162 -0.36 3.66 3.40
C LEU A 162 -0.74 3.26 1.97
N ASP A 163 -0.61 4.20 1.05
CA ASP A 163 -0.58 3.94 -0.37
C ASP A 163 0.56 2.95 -0.71
N ASP A 164 0.28 1.99 -1.60
CA ASP A 164 1.23 0.93 -1.96
C ASP A 164 2.52 1.49 -2.58
N GLU A 165 2.45 2.52 -3.43
CA GLU A 165 3.65 3.11 -4.04
C GLU A 165 4.50 3.80 -2.97
N PHE A 166 3.84 4.48 -2.03
CA PHE A 166 4.52 5.11 -0.89
C PHE A 166 5.21 4.07 -0.01
N ARG A 167 4.48 3.02 0.41
CA ARG A 167 5.01 1.91 1.22
C ARG A 167 6.19 1.26 0.50
N TRP A 168 6.05 1.01 -0.80
CA TRP A 168 7.10 0.41 -1.62
C TRP A 168 8.40 1.23 -1.61
N LYS A 169 8.32 2.53 -1.93
CA LYS A 169 9.52 3.37 -1.98
C LYS A 169 10.16 3.55 -0.60
N LEU A 170 9.35 3.61 0.45
CA LEU A 170 9.88 3.70 1.81
C LEU A 170 10.62 2.41 2.20
N LEU A 171 10.01 1.26 1.92
CA LEU A 171 10.59 -0.06 2.17
C LEU A 171 11.91 -0.24 1.41
N GLU A 172 11.94 0.08 0.11
CA GLU A 172 13.15 0.01 -0.72
C GLU A 172 14.31 0.86 -0.16
N LYS A 173 14.00 2.02 0.43
CA LYS A 173 15.03 2.87 1.05
C LYS A 173 15.52 2.33 2.37
N LEU A 174 14.62 1.86 3.24
CA LEU A 174 14.99 1.31 4.54
C LEU A 174 15.75 -0.01 4.40
N SER A 175 15.45 -0.82 3.38
CA SER A 175 16.08 -2.11 3.15
C SER A 175 17.55 -2.05 2.74
N ILE A 176 18.02 -0.87 2.32
CA ILE A 176 19.46 -0.62 2.09
C ILE A 176 20.24 -0.77 3.39
N THR A 177 19.68 -0.34 4.52
CA THR A 177 20.32 -0.42 5.84
C THR A 177 19.87 -1.62 6.66
N ASP A 178 18.65 -2.12 6.39
CA ASP A 178 18.07 -3.25 7.13
C ASP A 178 17.35 -4.20 6.17
N LYS A 179 18.08 -5.20 5.68
CA LYS A 179 17.59 -6.13 4.65
C LYS A 179 16.43 -7.00 5.13
N GLU A 180 16.32 -7.25 6.44
CA GLU A 180 15.29 -8.13 7.02
C GLU A 180 13.88 -7.56 6.81
N LEU A 181 13.74 -6.24 6.60
CA LEU A 181 12.45 -5.62 6.27
C LEU A 181 11.84 -6.14 4.96
N MET A 182 12.67 -6.59 4.00
CA MET A 182 12.21 -7.21 2.75
C MET A 182 11.83 -8.68 2.93
N GLU A 183 12.02 -9.24 4.13
CA GLU A 183 11.64 -10.61 4.46
C GLU A 183 10.45 -10.63 5.44
N ASP A 184 10.01 -9.46 5.90
CA ASP A 184 8.92 -9.31 6.85
C ASP A 184 7.56 -9.61 6.18
N ILE A 185 7.01 -10.77 6.54
CA ILE A 185 5.71 -11.26 6.07
C ILE A 185 4.57 -10.31 6.45
N SER A 186 4.66 -9.62 7.59
CA SER A 186 3.63 -8.69 8.06
C SER A 186 3.57 -7.45 7.17
N ILE A 187 4.72 -6.92 6.73
CA ILE A 187 4.79 -5.82 5.77
C ILE A 187 4.33 -6.28 4.39
N ALA A 188 4.78 -7.46 3.95
CA ALA A 188 4.40 -8.06 2.68
C ALA A 188 2.86 -8.19 2.55
N GLY A 189 2.18 -8.57 3.64
CA GLY A 189 0.73 -8.76 3.68
C GLY A 189 -0.08 -7.48 3.53
N LEU A 190 0.52 -6.30 3.71
CA LEU A 190 -0.16 -5.00 3.60
C LEU A 190 -0.26 -4.49 2.17
N PHE A 191 0.45 -5.08 1.20
CA PHE A 191 0.39 -4.65 -0.20
C PHE A 191 -0.90 -5.11 -0.86
N LYS A 192 -1.68 -4.14 -1.35
CA LYS A 192 -2.90 -4.42 -2.14
C LYS A 192 -2.54 -4.88 -3.55
N ARG A 193 -1.43 -4.38 -4.10
CA ARG A 193 -0.93 -4.69 -5.45
C ARG A 193 0.55 -5.09 -5.41
N ILE A 194 0.91 -6.03 -6.28
CA ILE A 194 2.30 -6.47 -6.49
C ILE A 194 2.87 -5.72 -7.71
N PRO A 195 3.92 -4.88 -7.55
CA PRO A 195 4.58 -4.23 -8.67
C PRO A 195 5.23 -5.23 -9.64
N ARG A 196 5.25 -4.89 -10.94
CA ARG A 196 5.76 -5.78 -12.00
C ARG A 196 7.29 -5.86 -12.11
N TYR A 197 8.01 -4.94 -11.48
CA TYR A 197 9.46 -4.78 -11.63
C TYR A 197 10.26 -5.44 -10.50
N LEU A 198 9.62 -6.30 -9.71
CA LEU A 198 10.23 -6.96 -8.56
C LEU A 198 10.89 -8.26 -8.96
N ASP A 199 11.91 -8.67 -8.20
CA ASP A 199 12.49 -10.00 -8.36
C ASP A 199 11.46 -11.10 -8.03
N HIS A 200 11.64 -12.27 -8.64
CA HIS A 200 10.71 -13.38 -8.48
C HIS A 200 10.63 -13.86 -7.03
N SER A 201 11.74 -13.84 -6.29
CA SER A 201 11.80 -14.33 -4.91
C SER A 201 10.90 -13.51 -3.99
N TYR A 202 10.98 -12.18 -4.11
CA TYR A 202 10.15 -11.28 -3.32
C TYR A 202 8.68 -11.28 -3.78
N ILE A 203 8.41 -11.44 -5.08
CA ILE A 203 7.02 -11.67 -5.55
C ILE A 203 6.45 -12.94 -4.90
N ASN A 204 7.21 -14.01 -4.80
CA ASN A 204 6.78 -15.23 -4.12
C ASN A 204 6.52 -15.01 -2.63
N LEU A 205 7.34 -14.21 -1.94
CA LEU A 205 7.07 -13.82 -0.55
C LEU A 205 5.75 -13.04 -0.42
N LEU A 206 5.47 -12.09 -1.32
CA LEU A 206 4.20 -11.34 -1.33
C LEU A 206 2.99 -12.26 -1.56
N LEU A 207 3.11 -13.23 -2.47
CA LEU A 207 2.06 -14.21 -2.74
C LEU A 207 1.85 -15.15 -1.55
N PHE A 208 2.93 -15.64 -0.95
CA PHE A 208 2.90 -16.49 0.25
C PHE A 208 2.23 -15.77 1.43
N SER A 209 2.59 -14.51 1.67
CA SER A 209 1.97 -13.69 2.71
C SER A 209 0.48 -13.46 2.45
N SER A 210 0.10 -13.19 1.19
CA SER A 210 -1.31 -13.06 0.81
C SER A 210 -2.11 -14.33 1.12
N LEU A 211 -1.55 -15.51 0.84
CA LEU A 211 -2.20 -16.79 1.17
C LEU A 211 -2.34 -16.99 2.67
N SER A 212 -1.32 -16.63 3.45
CA SER A 212 -1.30 -16.77 4.92
C SER A 212 -2.40 -15.96 5.62
N SER A 213 -3.00 -14.98 4.94
CA SER A 213 -4.14 -14.20 5.45
C SER A 213 -5.52 -14.87 5.30
N ASN A 214 -5.58 -16.13 4.82
CA ASN A 214 -6.81 -16.88 4.49
C ASN A 214 -7.75 -16.21 3.48
N ALA A 215 -7.26 -15.23 2.72
CA ALA A 215 -8.02 -14.58 1.65
C ALA A 215 -7.82 -15.31 0.31
N LEU A 216 -8.35 -16.54 0.18
CA LEU A 216 -8.14 -17.41 -0.99
C LEU A 216 -8.51 -16.73 -2.32
N ILE A 217 -9.69 -16.11 -2.40
CA ILE A 217 -10.18 -15.46 -3.63
C ILE A 217 -9.24 -14.34 -4.09
N SER A 218 -8.86 -13.43 -3.18
CA SER A 218 -7.94 -12.33 -3.52
C SER A 218 -6.55 -12.84 -3.88
N SER A 219 -6.09 -13.89 -3.20
CA SER A 219 -4.79 -14.50 -3.47
C SER A 219 -4.76 -15.22 -4.83
N ARG A 220 -5.85 -15.91 -5.20
CA ARG A 220 -6.03 -16.53 -6.53
C ARG A 220 -5.85 -15.50 -7.65
N GLU A 221 -6.52 -14.35 -7.55
CA GLU A 221 -6.39 -13.28 -8.53
C GLU A 221 -4.95 -12.75 -8.64
N LYS A 222 -4.28 -12.52 -7.49
CA LYS A 222 -2.88 -12.06 -7.48
C LYS A 222 -1.95 -13.09 -8.12
N ILE A 223 -2.11 -14.37 -7.80
CA ILE A 223 -1.30 -15.47 -8.34
C ILE A 223 -1.47 -15.55 -9.86
N GLU A 224 -2.71 -15.53 -10.36
CA GLU A 224 -3.00 -15.57 -11.79
C GLU A 224 -2.35 -14.42 -12.55
N VAL A 225 -2.46 -13.19 -12.03
CA VAL A 225 -1.82 -12.02 -12.63
C VAL A 225 -0.30 -12.19 -12.72
N GLN A 226 0.35 -12.70 -11.67
CA GLN A 226 1.81 -12.89 -11.69
C GLN A 226 2.24 -14.04 -12.60
N ARG A 227 1.48 -15.13 -12.63
CA ARG A 227 1.71 -16.24 -13.56
C ARG A 227 1.62 -15.80 -15.01
N MET A 228 0.61 -14.98 -15.36
CA MET A 228 0.47 -14.37 -16.70
C MET A 228 1.63 -13.43 -17.05
N ASN A 229 2.25 -12.80 -16.06
CA ASN A 229 3.46 -11.98 -16.24
C ASN A 229 4.75 -12.81 -16.37
N GLY A 230 4.67 -14.14 -16.36
CA GLY A 230 5.83 -15.02 -16.49
C GLY A 230 6.62 -15.24 -15.20
N ILE A 231 6.06 -14.88 -14.04
CA ILE A 231 6.71 -15.14 -12.76
C ILE A 231 6.70 -16.65 -12.47
N GLU A 232 7.89 -17.18 -12.16
CA GLU A 232 8.02 -18.54 -11.66
C GLU A 232 7.62 -18.60 -10.19
N LEU A 233 6.54 -19.34 -9.91
CA LEU A 233 6.03 -19.53 -8.56
C LEU A 233 6.84 -20.56 -7.79
N SER A 234 7.15 -20.27 -6.53
CA SER A 234 7.85 -21.18 -5.62
C SER A 234 6.95 -22.33 -5.19
N ASP A 235 7.59 -23.41 -4.72
CA ASP A 235 6.86 -24.58 -4.21
C ASP A 235 6.00 -24.23 -3.00
N ASP A 236 6.47 -23.35 -2.12
CA ASP A 236 5.71 -22.88 -0.94
C ASP A 236 4.42 -22.15 -1.31
N VAL A 237 4.45 -21.31 -2.35
CA VAL A 237 3.24 -20.62 -2.84
C VAL A 237 2.25 -21.61 -3.43
N MET A 238 2.74 -22.58 -4.22
CA MET A 238 1.90 -23.62 -4.82
C MET A 238 1.27 -24.52 -3.75
N TRP A 239 2.04 -24.89 -2.72
CA TRP A 239 1.58 -25.69 -1.59
C TRP A 239 0.51 -24.98 -0.77
N ASN A 240 0.78 -23.78 -0.28
CA ASN A 240 -0.19 -23.03 0.51
C ASN A 240 -1.50 -22.78 -0.26
N TYR A 241 -1.41 -22.58 -1.57
CA TYR A 241 -2.59 -22.42 -2.40
C TYR A 241 -3.44 -23.71 -2.46
N ILE A 242 -2.79 -24.86 -2.63
CA ILE A 242 -3.46 -26.17 -2.63
C ILE A 242 -4.11 -26.43 -1.27
N ASP A 243 -3.37 -26.23 -0.19
CA ASP A 243 -3.85 -26.49 1.16
C ASP A 243 -5.09 -25.64 1.46
N LEU A 244 -5.04 -24.32 1.18
CA LEU A 244 -6.20 -23.45 1.35
C LEU A 244 -7.37 -23.84 0.45
N SER A 245 -7.12 -24.24 -0.79
CA SER A 245 -8.19 -24.67 -1.71
C SER A 245 -8.88 -25.95 -1.20
N VAL A 246 -8.10 -26.88 -0.65
CA VAL A 246 -8.61 -28.11 -0.04
C VAL A 246 -9.36 -27.83 1.26
N GLU A 247 -8.83 -26.98 2.13
CA GLU A 247 -9.45 -26.59 3.41
C GLU A 247 -10.79 -25.87 3.19
N ASN A 248 -10.87 -25.01 2.17
CA ASN A 248 -12.08 -24.27 1.84
C ASN A 248 -13.04 -25.04 0.90
N ASN A 249 -12.66 -26.26 0.47
CA ASN A 249 -13.39 -27.03 -0.55
C ASN A 249 -13.68 -26.21 -1.84
N ASP A 250 -12.71 -25.40 -2.25
CA ASP A 250 -12.75 -24.51 -3.42
C ASP A 250 -11.60 -24.86 -4.38
N ILE A 251 -11.60 -26.11 -4.85
CA ILE A 251 -10.59 -26.66 -5.76
C ILE A 251 -10.91 -26.23 -7.19
N ASP A 252 -9.93 -25.61 -7.85
CA ASP A 252 -10.02 -25.07 -9.20
C ASP A 252 -8.91 -25.59 -10.13
N ASP A 253 -8.95 -25.17 -11.39
CA ASP A 253 -7.94 -25.52 -12.42
C ASP A 253 -6.52 -25.14 -11.99
N LEU A 254 -6.36 -24.04 -11.24
CA LEU A 254 -5.07 -23.60 -10.71
C LEU A 254 -4.52 -24.60 -9.69
N SER A 255 -5.37 -25.08 -8.78
CA SER A 255 -5.05 -26.11 -7.79
C SER A 255 -4.55 -27.38 -8.47
N VAL A 256 -5.25 -27.84 -9.51
CA VAL A 256 -4.88 -29.05 -10.26
C VAL A 256 -3.53 -28.88 -10.96
N ASN A 257 -3.31 -27.73 -11.61
CA ASN A 257 -2.04 -27.44 -12.27
C ASN A 257 -0.87 -27.38 -11.28
N PHE A 258 -1.05 -26.78 -10.11
CA PHE A 258 -0.03 -26.76 -9.06
C PHE A 258 0.24 -28.14 -8.49
N ALA A 259 -0.80 -28.92 -8.20
CA ALA A 259 -0.67 -30.29 -7.73
C ALA A 259 0.12 -31.15 -8.73
N LYS A 260 -0.12 -31.00 -10.04
CA LYS A 260 0.66 -31.68 -11.09
C LYS A 260 2.13 -31.27 -11.08
N ARG A 261 2.43 -29.98 -10.94
CA ARG A 261 3.82 -29.48 -10.92
C ARG A 261 4.57 -29.98 -9.68
N LEU A 262 3.94 -29.93 -8.51
CA LEU A 262 4.52 -30.45 -7.27
C LEU A 262 4.70 -31.97 -7.34
N PHE A 263 3.69 -32.71 -7.81
CA PHE A 263 3.79 -34.15 -8.00
C PHE A 263 4.95 -34.53 -8.93
N ALA A 264 5.14 -33.81 -10.04
CA ALA A 264 6.27 -34.02 -10.95
C ALA A 264 7.64 -33.77 -10.31
N LYS A 265 7.69 -32.95 -9.24
CA LYS A 265 8.87 -32.73 -8.40
C LYS A 265 9.05 -33.79 -7.30
N GLY A 266 8.15 -34.77 -7.22
CA GLY A 266 8.21 -35.87 -6.24
C GLY A 266 7.42 -35.64 -4.97
N TRP A 267 6.62 -34.58 -4.90
CA TRP A 267 5.76 -34.32 -3.75
C TRP A 267 4.55 -35.27 -3.75
N MET A 268 4.38 -36.02 -2.65
CA MET A 268 3.30 -36.99 -2.48
C MET A 268 2.61 -36.74 -1.14
N ASP A 269 1.45 -36.11 -1.18
CA ASP A 269 0.72 -35.66 0.01
C ASP A 269 -0.82 -35.87 -0.15
N PRO A 270 -1.55 -36.15 0.94
CA PRO A 270 -3.02 -36.22 0.92
C PRO A 270 -3.74 -35.02 0.31
N ALA A 271 -3.23 -33.79 0.44
CA ALA A 271 -3.80 -32.60 -0.18
C ALA A 271 -3.74 -32.69 -1.72
N ILE A 272 -2.59 -33.09 -2.28
CA ILE A 272 -2.43 -33.37 -3.72
C ILE A 272 -3.40 -34.48 -4.15
N GLY A 273 -3.52 -35.54 -3.35
CA GLY A 273 -4.45 -36.64 -3.64
C GLY A 273 -5.93 -36.22 -3.67
N LYS A 274 -6.34 -35.32 -2.77
CA LYS A 274 -7.69 -34.72 -2.79
C LYS A 274 -7.92 -33.90 -4.05
N VAL A 275 -6.93 -33.09 -4.47
CA VAL A 275 -7.02 -32.29 -5.70
C VAL A 275 -7.14 -33.17 -6.94
N PHE A 276 -6.34 -34.24 -7.06
CA PHE A 276 -6.44 -35.15 -8.22
C PHE A 276 -7.74 -35.95 -8.23
N ARG A 277 -8.25 -36.39 -7.07
CA ARG A 277 -9.59 -37.00 -6.99
C ARG A 277 -10.66 -36.04 -7.47
N TYR A 278 -10.63 -34.80 -6.96
CA TYR A 278 -11.56 -33.77 -7.41
C TYR A 278 -11.49 -33.56 -8.92
N ALA A 279 -10.29 -33.46 -9.49
CA ALA A 279 -10.10 -33.31 -10.93
C ALA A 279 -10.66 -34.49 -11.72
N LYS A 280 -10.42 -35.73 -11.27
CA LYS A 280 -10.96 -36.93 -11.91
C LYS A 280 -12.48 -36.98 -11.90
N ASP A 281 -13.09 -36.61 -10.78
CA ASP A 281 -14.52 -36.78 -10.55
C ASP A 281 -15.34 -35.61 -11.13
N ASN A 282 -14.75 -34.41 -11.23
CA ASN A 282 -15.46 -33.18 -11.56
C ASN A 282 -14.91 -32.44 -12.78
N LEU A 283 -13.66 -32.69 -13.21
CA LEU A 283 -12.98 -31.94 -14.27
C LEU A 283 -12.45 -32.88 -15.38
N ASN A 284 -13.32 -33.21 -16.34
CA ASN A 284 -13.04 -34.12 -17.46
C ASN A 284 -11.88 -33.70 -18.38
N ILE A 285 -11.32 -32.50 -18.22
CA ILE A 285 -10.20 -31.98 -19.02
C ILE A 285 -8.84 -32.48 -18.54
N TYR A 286 -8.73 -32.99 -17.30
CA TYR A 286 -7.45 -33.43 -16.75
C TYR A 286 -7.33 -34.96 -16.71
N ASN A 287 -6.34 -35.51 -17.40
CA ASN A 287 -5.93 -36.91 -17.17
C ASN A 287 -4.98 -36.95 -15.96
N VAL A 288 -5.41 -37.60 -14.88
CA VAL A 288 -4.66 -37.77 -13.61
C VAL A 288 -4.50 -39.25 -13.20
N ASN A 289 -4.74 -40.18 -14.14
CA ASN A 289 -4.81 -41.61 -13.82
C ASN A 289 -3.47 -42.18 -13.34
N ASN A 290 -2.35 -41.68 -13.85
CA ASN A 290 -1.03 -42.17 -13.48
C ASN A 290 -0.63 -41.63 -12.10
N GLU A 291 -0.94 -40.36 -11.86
CA GLU A 291 -0.73 -39.68 -10.59
C GLU A 291 -1.55 -40.35 -9.48
N MET A 292 -2.83 -40.67 -9.73
CA MET A 292 -3.67 -41.42 -8.80
C MET A 292 -3.10 -42.81 -8.48
N LYS A 293 -2.70 -43.59 -9.50
CA LYS A 293 -2.08 -44.90 -9.27
C LYS A 293 -0.82 -44.80 -8.42
N ALA A 294 -0.02 -43.77 -8.64
CA ALA A 294 1.19 -43.55 -7.86
C ALA A 294 0.85 -43.22 -6.40
N LEU A 295 -0.13 -42.35 -6.15
CA LEU A 295 -0.57 -42.01 -4.80
C LEU A 295 -1.17 -43.22 -4.05
N ASP A 296 -1.93 -44.07 -4.75
CA ASP A 296 -2.48 -45.31 -4.19
C ASP A 296 -1.37 -46.23 -3.64
N LEU A 297 -0.18 -46.25 -4.26
CA LEU A 297 0.98 -47.04 -3.77
C LEU A 297 1.50 -46.56 -2.41
N PHE A 298 1.27 -45.29 -2.07
CA PHE A 298 1.64 -44.71 -0.78
C PHE A 298 0.46 -44.68 0.21
N GLY A 299 -0.67 -45.28 -0.14
CA GLY A 299 -1.88 -45.29 0.69
C GLY A 299 -2.55 -43.93 0.81
N ILE A 300 -2.33 -43.04 -0.17
CA ILE A 300 -2.87 -41.69 -0.20
C ILE A 300 -4.18 -41.64 -0.98
#